data_AF-A0A380PB10-F1
#
_entry.id   AF-A0A380PB10-F1
#
_cell.length_a   1.000
_cell.length_b   1.000
_cell.length_c   1.000
_cell.angle_alpha   90.00
_cell.angle_beta   90.00
_cell.angle_gamma   90.00
#
_symmetry.space_group_name_H-M   'P 1'
#
loop_
_entity.id
_entity.type
_entity.pdbx_description
1 polymer ?
#
loop_
_entity_poly.entity_id
_entity_poly.type
_entity_poly.pdbx_seq_one_letter_code
_entity_poly.pdbx_strand_id
1 'polypeptide(L)'
;MTFSDPSAGHYTATFPQLRDWGLIWDTYDPAAHGTHRMPHFYTVARHENWWGSAVQMDVLLVLAKEHGIPVAWVTPAQTLSSLAAAGADHDEKLSVLVDSEDGIQALCRLKLGECTDEWIAGEVEAGEKAMAAWSDGHREAAACLAVAGVEQMLHNLTHVPRGRGAHKRLQEAGTKKPNDYLPKHQYVLAPLNAFYTPYDPGKGDAVPTPLSRHAVVHHLPLSHLSPGHCIIAVMLLISIIRETQERYDGIRDDLLMQASD
;
A
#
# COMPACT_ATOMS: atom_id res chain seq x y z
N MET A 1 -4.78 29.53 8.25
CA MET A 1 -5.43 28.44 8.99
C MET A 1 -4.46 28.00 10.09
N THR A 2 -4.85 28.16 11.35
CA THR A 2 -4.07 27.77 12.54
C THR A 2 -4.63 26.47 13.08
N PHE A 3 -3.77 25.49 13.36
CA PHE A 3 -4.15 24.18 13.88
C PHE A 3 -3.63 24.03 15.30
N SER A 4 -4.39 23.38 16.18
CA SER A 4 -3.97 23.11 17.55
C SER A 4 -3.38 21.70 17.64
N ASP A 5 -2.18 21.58 18.22
CA ASP A 5 -1.51 20.31 18.47
C ASP A 5 -1.25 20.13 19.97
N PRO A 6 -2.18 19.48 20.69
CA PRO A 6 -2.02 19.23 22.11
C PRO A 6 -0.89 18.24 22.43
N SER A 7 -0.37 17.49 21.45
CA SER A 7 0.70 16.50 21.65
C SER A 7 2.10 17.09 21.57
N ALA A 8 2.30 18.20 20.83
CA ALA A 8 3.55 18.97 20.81
C ALA A 8 3.64 20.03 21.92
N GLY A 9 2.63 20.15 22.79
CA GLY A 9 2.56 21.20 23.81
C GLY A 9 2.27 22.60 23.28
N HIS A 10 1.73 22.71 22.05
CA HIS A 10 1.50 23.99 21.37
C HIS A 10 0.03 24.17 20.96
N TYR A 11 -0.60 25.25 21.43
CA TYR A 11 -2.02 25.51 21.19
C TYR A 11 -2.33 26.02 19.77
N THR A 12 -1.33 26.47 19.00
CA THR A 12 -1.51 26.94 17.63
C THR A 12 -0.23 26.77 16.79
N ALA A 13 -0.38 26.22 15.58
CA ALA A 13 0.66 26.04 14.58
C ALA A 13 0.16 26.40 13.18
N THR A 14 1.05 26.94 12.36
CA THR A 14 0.80 27.23 10.94
C THR A 14 1.01 25.98 10.07
N PHE A 15 0.41 25.92 8.88
CA PHE A 15 0.57 24.78 7.97
C PHE A 15 2.04 24.42 7.67
N PRO A 16 2.97 25.37 7.45
CA PRO A 16 4.40 25.07 7.32
C PRO A 16 4.99 24.44 8.58
N GLN A 17 4.65 24.95 9.77
CA GLN A 17 5.15 24.39 11.04
C GLN A 17 4.66 22.95 11.25
N LEU A 18 3.41 22.66 10.90
CA LEU A 18 2.85 21.30 10.96
C LEU A 18 3.53 20.33 9.99
N ARG A 19 3.86 20.81 8.78
CA ARG A 19 4.62 20.03 7.82
C ARG A 19 6.03 19.75 8.33
N ASP A 20 6.69 20.75 8.90
CA ASP A 20 8.05 20.61 9.44
C ASP A 20 8.06 19.71 10.70
N TRP A 21 6.99 19.71 11.50
CA TRP A 21 6.75 18.74 12.56
C TRP A 21 6.51 17.32 12.05
N GLY A 22 6.15 17.14 10.78
CA GLY A 22 6.08 15.83 10.18
C GLY A 22 7.38 15.03 10.36
N LEU A 23 8.54 15.70 10.34
CA LEU A 23 9.84 15.07 10.63
C LEU A 23 9.99 14.65 12.09
N ILE A 24 9.35 15.36 13.03
CA ILE A 24 9.34 15.01 14.45
C ILE A 24 8.43 13.79 14.67
N TRP A 25 7.25 13.79 14.07
CA TRP A 25 6.33 12.65 14.08
C TRP A 25 6.89 11.42 13.37
N ASP A 26 7.74 11.62 12.36
CA ASP A 26 8.47 10.55 11.69
C ASP A 26 9.55 9.91 12.58
N THR A 27 9.83 10.47 13.76
CA THR A 27 10.66 9.87 14.81
C THR A 27 9.83 9.35 15.98
N TYR A 28 8.50 9.40 15.89
CA TYR A 28 7.59 8.97 16.93
C TYR A 28 7.60 7.44 17.07
N ASP A 29 8.15 6.99 18.19
CA ASP A 29 8.03 5.63 18.70
C ASP A 29 6.91 5.54 19.76
N PRO A 30 5.80 4.82 19.51
CA PRO A 30 4.73 4.63 20.49
C PRO A 30 5.20 3.96 21.80
N ALA A 31 6.23 3.11 21.74
CA ALA A 31 6.79 2.44 22.91
C ALA A 31 7.59 3.40 23.80
N ALA A 32 8.24 4.41 23.21
CA ALA A 32 9.03 5.41 23.93
C ALA A 32 8.23 6.65 24.35
N HIS A 33 7.24 7.06 23.55
CA HIS A 33 6.54 8.34 23.71
C HIS A 33 5.12 8.22 24.29
N GLY A 34 4.63 7.00 24.55
CA GLY A 34 3.29 6.78 25.13
C GLY A 34 2.14 6.95 24.13
N THR A 35 0.93 7.26 24.61
CA THR A 35 -0.29 7.38 23.79
C THR A 35 -0.63 8.83 23.44
N HIS A 36 0.35 9.62 23.02
CA HIS A 36 0.03 10.96 22.52
C HIS A 36 -0.83 10.84 21.26
N ARG A 37 -2.00 11.49 21.27
CA ARG A 37 -2.91 11.48 20.14
C ARG A 37 -2.31 12.30 19.01
N MET A 38 -1.87 11.62 17.95
CA MET A 38 -1.33 12.29 16.77
C MET A 38 -2.30 13.36 16.24
N PRO A 39 -1.78 14.48 15.73
CA PRO A 39 -2.63 15.50 15.14
C PRO A 39 -3.42 14.94 13.98
N HIS A 40 -4.71 15.29 13.93
CA HIS A 40 -5.63 14.78 12.91
C HIS A 40 -5.12 15.03 11.49
N PHE A 41 -4.54 16.22 11.20
CA PHE A 41 -3.98 16.53 9.88
C PHE A 41 -2.89 15.54 9.45
N TYR A 42 -2.08 15.04 10.40
CA TYR A 42 -0.99 14.12 10.10
C TYR A 42 -1.54 12.72 9.77
N THR A 43 -2.55 12.26 10.50
CA THR A 43 -3.27 11.01 10.20
C THR A 43 -4.04 11.06 8.87
N VAL A 44 -4.42 12.25 8.40
CA VAL A 44 -5.04 12.45 7.07
C VAL A 44 -3.99 12.45 5.96
N ALA A 45 -2.79 12.95 6.23
CA ALA A 45 -1.73 13.09 5.23
C ALA A 45 -0.83 11.85 5.08
N ARG A 46 -0.76 10.98 6.10
CA ARG A 46 0.14 9.82 6.13
C ARG A 46 -0.54 8.56 6.66
N HIS A 47 -0.12 7.41 6.13
CA HIS A 47 -0.51 6.10 6.67
C HIS A 47 0.26 5.79 7.95
N GLU A 48 -0.36 5.04 8.85
CA GLU A 48 0.20 4.73 10.18
C GLU A 48 1.52 3.99 10.15
N ASN A 49 1.69 3.11 9.16
CA ASN A 49 2.90 2.30 8.99
C ASN A 49 4.11 3.13 8.55
N TRP A 50 3.92 4.40 8.19
CA TRP A 50 5.00 5.32 7.84
C TRP A 50 5.62 6.02 9.05
N TRP A 51 4.92 5.99 10.19
CA TRP A 51 5.36 6.67 11.40
C TRP A 51 6.63 6.00 11.92
N GLY A 52 7.62 6.79 12.31
CA GLY A 52 8.93 6.25 12.72
C GLY A 52 9.89 5.91 11.57
N SER A 53 9.48 6.01 10.29
CA SER A 53 10.33 5.59 9.15
C SER A 53 11.33 6.66 8.70
N ALA A 54 11.06 7.95 8.96
CA ALA A 54 11.80 9.09 8.42
C ALA A 54 11.93 9.14 6.87
N VAL A 55 11.16 8.32 6.15
CA VAL A 55 11.24 8.26 4.68
C VAL A 55 10.45 9.41 4.06
N GLN A 56 11.07 10.08 3.09
CA GLN A 56 10.44 11.16 2.36
C GLN A 56 9.34 10.65 1.41
N MET A 57 8.32 11.48 1.20
CA MET A 57 7.15 11.15 0.38
C MET A 57 7.48 10.85 -1.08
N ASP A 58 8.42 11.57 -1.67
CA ASP A 58 8.92 11.30 -3.02
C ASP A 58 9.61 9.93 -3.12
N VAL A 59 10.39 9.55 -2.10
CA VAL A 59 11.02 8.23 -2.02
C VAL A 59 9.97 7.13 -1.88
N LEU A 60 8.97 7.29 -1.01
CA LEU A 60 7.85 6.34 -0.91
C LEU A 60 7.11 6.21 -2.24
N LEU A 61 6.92 7.32 -2.96
CA LEU A 61 6.24 7.30 -4.25
C LEU A 61 7.06 6.54 -5.29
N VAL A 62 8.39 6.68 -5.30
CA VAL A 62 9.27 5.94 -6.20
C VAL A 62 9.24 4.44 -5.88
N LEU A 63 9.34 4.07 -4.60
CA LEU A 63 9.23 2.66 -4.17
C LEU A 63 7.90 2.04 -4.64
N ALA A 64 6.80 2.76 -4.45
CA ALA A 64 5.49 2.27 -4.85
C ALA A 64 5.34 2.24 -6.37
N LYS A 65 5.63 3.34 -7.05
CA LYS A 65 5.32 3.51 -8.47
C LYS A 65 6.25 2.75 -9.41
N GLU A 66 7.56 2.79 -9.14
CA GLU A 66 8.58 2.27 -10.06
C GLU A 66 8.95 0.83 -9.72
N HIS A 67 9.02 0.48 -8.43
CA HIS A 67 9.30 -0.89 -7.98
C HIS A 67 8.05 -1.72 -7.68
N GLY A 68 6.85 -1.11 -7.70
CA GLY A 68 5.61 -1.83 -7.41
C GLY A 68 5.44 -2.22 -5.94
N ILE A 69 6.23 -1.66 -5.02
CA ILE A 69 6.24 -2.06 -3.61
C ILE A 69 5.11 -1.37 -2.85
N PRO A 70 4.15 -2.10 -2.25
CA PRO A 70 3.03 -1.48 -1.53
C PRO A 70 3.49 -0.82 -0.23
N VAL A 71 3.79 0.48 -0.28
CA VAL A 71 4.29 1.24 0.88
C VAL A 71 3.19 1.60 1.88
N ALA A 72 1.93 1.65 1.45
CA ALA A 72 0.80 2.00 2.30
C ALA A 72 0.32 0.78 3.12
N TRP A 73 -0.03 1.01 4.39
CA TRP A 73 -0.61 0.05 5.34
C TRP A 73 0.28 -1.11 5.79
N VAL A 74 0.98 -1.78 4.88
CA VAL A 74 1.50 -3.14 5.08
C VAL A 74 3.03 -3.26 5.10
N THR A 75 3.76 -2.19 4.81
CA THR A 75 5.23 -2.20 4.93
C THR A 75 5.65 -1.61 6.28
N PRO A 76 6.30 -2.37 7.18
CA PRO A 76 6.74 -1.83 8.47
C PRO A 76 7.67 -0.62 8.30
N ALA A 77 7.63 0.33 9.25
CA ALA A 77 8.41 1.56 9.18
C ALA A 77 9.91 1.32 9.02
N GLN A 78 10.47 0.35 9.74
CA GLN A 78 11.88 -0.06 9.65
C GLN A 78 12.23 -0.65 8.28
N THR A 79 11.30 -1.43 7.69
CA THR A 79 11.43 -1.94 6.33
C THR A 79 11.37 -0.81 5.31
N LEU A 80 10.51 0.20 5.48
CA LEU A 80 10.49 1.40 4.64
C LEU A 80 11.83 2.15 4.71
N SER A 81 12.40 2.34 5.90
CA SER A 81 13.72 2.96 6.06
C SER A 81 14.82 2.15 5.36
N SER A 82 14.78 0.82 5.49
CA SER A 82 15.74 -0.08 4.85
C SER A 82 15.61 -0.06 3.32
N LEU A 83 14.37 -0.05 2.81
CA LEU A 83 14.08 0.10 1.39
C LEU A 83 14.56 1.46 0.86
N ALA A 84 14.40 2.54 1.62
CA ALA A 84 14.89 3.86 1.22
C ALA A 84 16.42 3.93 1.18
N ALA A 85 17.10 3.19 2.07
CA ALA A 85 18.56 3.15 2.15
C ALA A 85 19.21 2.18 1.14
N ALA A 86 18.51 1.15 0.69
CA ALA A 86 18.99 0.22 -0.33
C ALA A 86 19.28 0.94 -1.66
N GLY A 87 20.13 0.36 -2.52
CA GLY A 87 20.46 0.92 -3.83
C GLY A 87 19.25 1.04 -4.77
N ALA A 88 19.46 1.63 -5.93
CA ALA A 88 18.39 1.87 -6.90
C ALA A 88 17.93 0.59 -7.64
N ASP A 89 18.67 -0.51 -7.50
CA ASP A 89 18.35 -1.76 -8.18
C ASP A 89 17.13 -2.46 -7.56
N HIS A 90 16.30 -3.07 -8.40
CA HIS A 90 15.08 -3.72 -7.94
C HIS A 90 15.37 -4.96 -7.09
N ASP A 91 16.38 -5.75 -7.48
CA ASP A 91 16.74 -6.98 -6.76
C ASP A 91 17.26 -6.69 -5.34
N GLU A 92 17.95 -5.55 -5.15
CA GLU A 92 18.31 -5.06 -3.82
C GLU A 92 17.07 -4.75 -2.97
N LYS A 93 16.03 -4.13 -3.55
CA LYS A 93 14.78 -3.88 -2.83
C LYS A 93 14.05 -5.19 -2.50
N LEU A 94 14.03 -6.15 -3.43
CA LEU A 94 13.43 -7.47 -3.19
C LEU A 94 14.13 -8.20 -2.04
N SER A 95 15.46 -8.10 -1.96
CA SER A 95 16.24 -8.67 -0.86
C SER A 95 15.84 -8.09 0.50
N VAL A 96 15.65 -6.76 0.59
CA VAL A 96 15.14 -6.12 1.81
C VAL A 96 13.76 -6.64 2.22
N LEU A 97 12.86 -6.89 1.26
CA LEU A 97 11.54 -7.45 1.55
C LEU A 97 11.63 -8.88 2.07
N VAL A 98 12.51 -9.70 1.50
CA VAL A 98 12.75 -11.07 1.96
C VAL A 98 13.36 -11.07 3.37
N ASP A 99 14.35 -10.22 3.64
CA ASP A 99 14.97 -10.11 4.96
C ASP A 99 13.98 -9.59 6.03
N SER A 100 12.93 -8.86 5.61
CA SER A 100 11.88 -8.32 6.48
C SER A 100 10.60 -9.16 6.51
N GLU A 101 10.61 -10.37 5.95
CA GLU A 101 9.42 -11.17 5.66
C GLU A 101 8.51 -11.35 6.89
N ASP A 102 9.06 -11.72 8.05
CA ASP A 102 8.28 -11.95 9.28
C ASP A 102 7.55 -10.69 9.75
N GLY A 103 8.22 -9.53 9.70
CA GLY A 103 7.65 -8.24 10.08
C GLY A 103 6.54 -7.81 9.13
N ILE A 104 6.73 -8.03 7.82
CA ILE A 104 5.71 -7.76 6.81
C ILE A 104 4.51 -8.68 7.02
N GLN A 105 4.72 -9.99 7.19
CA GLN A 105 3.63 -10.94 7.44
C GLN A 105 2.83 -10.56 8.68
N ALA A 106 3.49 -10.18 9.77
CA ALA A 106 2.84 -9.78 11.01
C ALA A 106 1.96 -8.53 10.79
N LEU A 107 2.48 -7.51 10.11
CA LEU A 107 1.74 -6.29 9.82
C LEU A 107 0.58 -6.54 8.84
N CYS A 108 0.81 -7.33 7.79
CA CYS A 108 -0.24 -7.79 6.87
C CYS A 108 -1.39 -8.49 7.62
N ARG A 109 -1.08 -9.41 8.53
CA ARG A 109 -2.09 -10.13 9.33
C ARG A 109 -2.86 -9.17 10.24
N LEU A 110 -2.17 -8.23 10.88
CA LEU A 110 -2.80 -7.21 11.71
C LEU A 110 -3.79 -6.38 10.90
N LYS A 111 -3.34 -5.79 9.78
CA LYS A 111 -4.16 -4.90 8.95
C LYS A 111 -5.34 -5.61 8.30
N LEU A 112 -5.16 -6.88 7.91
CA LEU A 112 -6.25 -7.69 7.40
C LEU A 112 -7.30 -7.98 8.49
N GLY A 113 -6.87 -8.25 9.73
CA GLY A 113 -7.77 -8.47 10.86
C GLY A 113 -8.57 -7.23 11.31
N GLU A 114 -8.14 -6.04 10.91
CA GLU A 114 -8.86 -4.78 11.11
C GLU A 114 -9.95 -4.53 10.04
N CYS A 115 -10.05 -5.39 9.02
CA CYS A 115 -11.06 -5.28 7.97
C CYS A 115 -12.28 -6.14 8.29
N THR A 116 -13.33 -5.50 8.79
CA THR A 116 -14.54 -6.18 9.30
C THR A 116 -15.81 -5.82 8.52
N ASP A 117 -15.71 -5.01 7.47
CA ASP A 117 -16.86 -4.60 6.68
C ASP A 117 -17.46 -5.76 5.87
N GLU A 118 -18.77 -5.97 6.02
CA GLU A 118 -19.54 -6.99 5.32
C GLU A 118 -19.47 -6.88 3.78
N TRP A 119 -19.24 -5.68 3.23
CA TRP A 119 -19.17 -5.46 1.78
C TRP A 119 -17.86 -5.96 1.16
N ILE A 120 -16.84 -6.26 1.97
CA ILE A 120 -15.56 -6.84 1.52
C ILE A 120 -15.28 -8.22 2.12
N ALA A 121 -16.28 -8.89 2.70
CA ALA A 121 -16.05 -10.16 3.41
C ALA A 121 -15.39 -11.24 2.52
N GLY A 122 -15.76 -11.31 1.24
CA GLY A 122 -15.15 -12.26 0.29
C GLY A 122 -13.70 -11.91 -0.05
N GLU A 123 -13.39 -10.62 -0.17
CA GLU A 123 -12.04 -10.11 -0.36
C GLU A 123 -11.15 -10.36 0.86
N VAL A 124 -11.69 -10.17 2.08
CA VAL A 124 -10.99 -10.50 3.34
C VAL A 124 -10.69 -11.99 3.39
N GLU A 125 -11.66 -12.86 3.10
CA GLU A 125 -11.46 -14.32 3.04
C GLU A 125 -10.38 -14.71 2.02
N ALA A 126 -10.34 -14.05 0.85
CA ALA A 126 -9.28 -14.26 -0.14
C ALA A 126 -7.90 -13.84 0.39
N GLY A 127 -7.82 -12.71 1.10
CA GLY A 127 -6.62 -12.26 1.80
C GLY A 127 -6.15 -13.24 2.86
N GLU A 128 -7.06 -13.80 3.66
CA GLU A 128 -6.74 -14.78 4.71
C GLU A 128 -6.17 -16.06 4.10
N LYS A 129 -6.76 -16.54 2.99
CA LYS A 129 -6.25 -17.71 2.25
C LYS A 129 -4.87 -17.45 1.64
N ALA A 130 -4.63 -16.27 1.10
CA ALA A 130 -3.31 -15.89 0.59
C ALA A 130 -2.27 -15.85 1.72
N MET A 131 -2.63 -15.28 2.87
CA MET A 131 -1.78 -15.26 4.07
C MET A 131 -1.49 -16.65 4.62
N ALA A 132 -2.48 -17.55 4.63
CA ALA A 132 -2.31 -18.93 5.06
C ALA A 132 -1.33 -19.67 4.12
N ALA A 133 -1.55 -19.59 2.81
CA ALA A 133 -0.64 -20.19 1.83
C ALA A 133 0.79 -19.64 1.95
N TRP A 134 0.95 -18.33 2.16
CA TRP A 134 2.26 -17.73 2.39
C TRP A 134 2.91 -18.23 3.69
N SER A 135 2.16 -18.29 4.79
CA SER A 135 2.65 -18.78 6.08
C SER A 135 3.07 -20.25 6.04
N ASP A 136 2.38 -21.06 5.21
CA ASP A 136 2.69 -22.49 5.00
C ASP A 136 3.84 -22.72 4.01
N GLY A 137 4.47 -21.64 3.50
CA GLY A 137 5.60 -21.71 2.57
C GLY A 137 5.22 -21.83 1.10
N HIS A 138 3.93 -21.76 0.76
CA HIS A 138 3.42 -21.80 -0.62
C HIS A 138 3.32 -20.39 -1.24
N ARG A 139 4.47 -19.70 -1.31
CA ARG A 139 4.57 -18.30 -1.76
C ARG A 139 3.99 -18.04 -3.15
N GLU A 140 4.28 -18.92 -4.10
CA GLU A 140 3.81 -18.78 -5.48
C GLU A 140 2.29 -18.94 -5.57
N ALA A 141 1.72 -19.88 -4.82
CA ALA A 141 0.27 -20.06 -4.74
C ALA A 141 -0.42 -18.85 -4.10
N ALA A 142 0.15 -18.32 -3.01
CA ALA A 142 -0.31 -17.10 -2.37
C ALA A 142 -0.27 -15.91 -3.34
N ALA A 143 0.83 -15.76 -4.08
CA ALA A 143 1.01 -14.69 -5.06
C ALA A 143 0.01 -14.79 -6.21
N CYS A 144 -0.22 -15.98 -6.77
CA CYS A 144 -1.22 -16.17 -7.83
C CYS A 144 -2.63 -15.81 -7.35
N LEU A 145 -3.03 -16.24 -6.14
CA LEU A 145 -4.31 -15.86 -5.55
C LEU A 145 -4.40 -14.34 -5.34
N ALA A 146 -3.32 -13.74 -4.82
CA ALA A 146 -3.27 -12.29 -4.58
C ALA A 146 -3.39 -11.47 -5.88
N VAL A 147 -2.66 -11.85 -6.93
CA VAL A 147 -2.73 -11.19 -8.25
C VAL A 147 -4.15 -11.26 -8.81
N ALA A 148 -4.83 -12.40 -8.67
CA ALA A 148 -6.23 -12.55 -9.10
C ALA A 148 -7.20 -11.71 -8.25
N GLY A 149 -7.01 -11.67 -6.94
CA GLY A 149 -7.85 -10.91 -6.00
C GLY A 149 -7.77 -9.39 -6.20
N VAL A 150 -6.57 -8.85 -6.43
CA VAL A 150 -6.33 -7.41 -6.62
C VAL A 150 -7.20 -6.84 -7.74
N GLU A 151 -7.30 -7.51 -8.88
CA GLU A 151 -8.05 -7.00 -10.04
C GLU A 151 -9.53 -6.77 -9.73
N GLN A 152 -10.15 -7.68 -8.97
CA GLN A 152 -11.57 -7.58 -8.64
C GLN A 152 -11.86 -6.31 -7.82
N MET A 153 -11.00 -6.00 -6.86
CA MET A 153 -11.16 -4.89 -5.92
C MET A 153 -10.88 -3.52 -6.56
N LEU A 154 -9.91 -3.48 -7.46
CA LEU A 154 -9.46 -2.22 -8.06
C LEU A 154 -10.56 -1.50 -8.84
N HIS A 155 -11.48 -2.23 -9.45
CA HIS A 155 -12.62 -1.62 -10.14
C HIS A 155 -13.53 -0.83 -9.19
N ASN A 156 -13.74 -1.34 -7.98
CA ASN A 156 -14.55 -0.68 -6.96
C ASN A 156 -13.81 0.52 -6.35
N LEU A 157 -12.51 0.35 -6.07
CA LEU A 157 -11.70 1.39 -5.45
C LEU A 157 -11.44 2.59 -6.38
N THR A 158 -11.21 2.34 -7.67
CA THR A 158 -10.80 3.36 -8.65
C THR A 158 -11.94 3.94 -9.49
N HIS A 159 -13.14 3.36 -9.43
CA HIS A 159 -14.26 3.64 -10.35
C HIS A 159 -13.95 3.42 -11.83
N VAL A 160 -12.85 2.71 -12.14
CA VAL A 160 -12.52 2.38 -13.54
C VAL A 160 -13.47 1.28 -14.00
N PRO A 161 -14.28 1.51 -15.05
CA PRO A 161 -15.20 0.49 -15.54
C PRO A 161 -14.44 -0.67 -16.17
N ARG A 162 -14.99 -1.88 -15.99
CA ARG A 162 -14.54 -3.10 -16.66
C ARG A 162 -14.70 -2.98 -18.19
N GLY A 163 -13.92 -3.74 -18.93
CA GLY A 163 -13.98 -3.81 -20.40
C GLY A 163 -12.74 -3.28 -21.11
N ARG A 164 -12.87 -2.96 -22.40
CA ARG A 164 -11.72 -2.63 -23.25
C ARG A 164 -10.92 -1.44 -22.67
N GLY A 165 -9.61 -1.64 -22.54
CA GLY A 165 -8.69 -0.63 -22.02
C GLY A 165 -8.71 -0.44 -20.50
N ALA A 166 -9.42 -1.28 -19.74
CA ALA A 166 -9.49 -1.17 -18.28
C ALA A 166 -8.11 -1.26 -17.61
N HIS A 167 -7.28 -2.24 -17.99
CA HIS A 167 -5.93 -2.40 -17.42
C HIS A 167 -5.04 -1.18 -17.67
N LYS A 168 -5.13 -0.56 -18.86
CA LYS A 168 -4.41 0.68 -19.15
C LYS A 168 -4.88 1.82 -18.24
N ARG A 169 -6.20 1.97 -18.04
CA ARG A 169 -6.75 2.99 -17.13
C ARG A 169 -6.36 2.74 -15.66
N LEU A 170 -6.28 1.48 -15.25
CA LEU A 170 -5.79 1.11 -13.91
C LEU A 170 -4.30 1.41 -13.76
N GLN A 171 -3.49 1.16 -14.80
CA GLN A 171 -2.09 1.57 -14.83
C GLN A 171 -1.96 3.10 -14.72
N GLU A 172 -2.72 3.84 -15.53
CA GLU A 172 -2.77 5.31 -15.50
C GLU A 172 -3.16 5.86 -14.12
N ALA A 173 -4.04 5.16 -13.38
CA ALA A 173 -4.39 5.53 -12.01
C ALA A 173 -3.15 5.51 -11.07
N GLY A 174 -2.22 4.57 -11.27
CA GLY A 174 -0.96 4.52 -10.53
C GLY A 174 0.06 5.60 -10.92
N THR A 175 -0.11 6.25 -12.08
CA THR A 175 0.80 7.32 -12.53
C THR A 175 0.44 8.71 -12.00
N LYS A 176 -0.74 8.87 -11.41
CA LYS A 176 -1.23 10.16 -10.92
C LYS A 176 -0.33 10.69 -9.80
N LYS A 177 -0.14 12.00 -9.78
CA LYS A 177 0.54 12.67 -8.67
C LYS A 177 -0.40 12.69 -7.45
N PRO A 178 0.11 12.54 -6.22
CA PRO A 178 -0.65 12.80 -5.02
C PRO A 178 -1.29 14.19 -5.10
N ASN A 179 -2.58 14.30 -4.74
CA ASN A 179 -3.26 15.59 -4.68
C ASN A 179 -2.93 16.30 -3.37
N ASP A 180 -3.14 17.62 -3.32
CA ASP A 180 -2.82 18.42 -2.12
C ASP A 180 -3.75 18.14 -0.92
N TYR A 181 -4.91 17.52 -1.15
CA TYR A 181 -5.97 17.36 -0.14
C TYR A 181 -5.99 15.99 0.54
N LEU A 182 -5.68 14.91 -0.19
CA LEU A 182 -5.76 13.51 0.24
C LEU A 182 -4.55 12.71 -0.31
N PRO A 183 -3.31 13.14 -0.05
CA PRO A 183 -2.12 12.65 -0.73
C PRO A 183 -1.86 11.15 -0.49
N LYS A 184 -2.19 10.62 0.70
CA LYS A 184 -1.85 9.24 1.09
C LYS A 184 -2.56 8.15 0.28
N HIS A 185 -3.78 8.41 -0.20
CA HIS A 185 -4.57 7.44 -0.98
C HIS A 185 -3.88 7.08 -2.30
N GLN A 186 -3.18 8.05 -2.91
CA GLN A 186 -2.46 7.81 -4.17
C GLN A 186 -1.34 6.79 -4.01
N TYR A 187 -0.74 6.65 -2.81
CA TYR A 187 0.33 5.68 -2.56
C TYR A 187 -0.16 4.24 -2.54
N VAL A 188 -1.46 4.01 -2.31
CA VAL A 188 -2.07 2.68 -2.45
C VAL A 188 -2.21 2.29 -3.92
N LEU A 189 -2.47 3.27 -4.79
CA LEU A 189 -2.66 3.05 -6.22
C LEU A 189 -1.36 3.11 -7.02
N ALA A 190 -0.31 3.75 -6.50
CA ALA A 190 0.96 3.91 -7.21
C ALA A 190 1.58 2.59 -7.71
N PRO A 191 1.53 1.47 -6.96
CA PRO A 191 2.02 0.16 -7.44
C PRO A 191 1.38 -0.33 -8.74
N LEU A 192 0.20 0.18 -9.10
CA LEU A 192 -0.48 -0.21 -10.34
C LEU A 192 0.27 0.18 -11.60
N ASN A 193 1.15 1.18 -11.53
CA ASN A 193 2.01 1.56 -12.64
C ASN A 193 2.92 0.38 -13.07
N ALA A 194 3.60 -0.21 -12.09
CA ALA A 194 4.46 -1.38 -12.31
C ALA A 194 3.65 -2.65 -12.54
N PHE A 195 2.62 -2.89 -11.72
CA PHE A 195 1.79 -4.11 -11.75
C PHE A 195 1.11 -4.39 -13.08
N TYR A 196 0.65 -3.34 -13.78
CA TYR A 196 0.00 -3.45 -15.09
C TYR A 196 0.96 -3.26 -16.28
N THR A 197 2.27 -3.32 -16.06
CA THR A 197 3.26 -3.30 -17.15
C THR A 197 2.94 -4.40 -18.17
N PRO A 198 2.68 -4.04 -19.45
CA PRO A 198 2.40 -5.02 -20.49
C PRO A 198 3.59 -5.96 -20.70
N TYR A 199 3.29 -7.20 -21.09
CA TYR A 199 4.29 -8.20 -21.43
C TYR A 199 3.75 -9.11 -22.51
N ASP A 200 4.41 -9.15 -23.67
CA ASP A 200 4.05 -10.03 -24.79
C ASP A 200 5.31 -10.74 -25.34
N PRO A 201 5.60 -11.98 -24.91
CA PRO A 201 6.75 -12.72 -25.40
C PRO A 201 6.66 -13.01 -26.90
N GLY A 202 5.47 -13.03 -27.50
CA GLY A 202 5.28 -13.18 -28.93
C GLY A 202 5.81 -11.99 -29.75
N LYS A 203 5.98 -10.83 -29.11
CA LYS A 203 6.61 -9.63 -29.69
C LYS A 203 8.08 -9.48 -29.34
N GLY A 204 8.64 -10.41 -28.55
CA GLY A 204 10.02 -10.34 -28.07
C GLY A 204 10.21 -9.41 -26.87
N ASP A 205 9.15 -9.05 -26.14
CA ASP A 205 9.27 -8.28 -24.90
C ASP A 205 10.09 -9.08 -23.87
N ALA A 206 10.99 -8.39 -23.15
CA ALA A 206 11.61 -8.95 -21.96
C ALA A 206 10.57 -9.06 -20.83
N VAL A 207 10.73 -10.05 -19.94
CA VAL A 207 9.90 -10.12 -18.72
C VAL A 207 10.13 -8.83 -17.93
N PRO A 208 9.07 -8.12 -17.49
CA PRO A 208 9.22 -6.90 -16.70
C PRO A 208 10.03 -7.16 -15.44
N THR A 209 10.92 -6.23 -15.08
CA THR A 209 11.72 -6.35 -13.85
C THR A 209 10.84 -6.37 -12.59
N PRO A 210 9.87 -5.45 -12.41
CA PRO A 210 8.93 -5.55 -11.29
C PRO A 210 7.84 -6.59 -11.54
N LEU A 211 7.18 -7.02 -10.45
CA LEU A 211 6.00 -7.90 -10.52
C LEU A 211 4.99 -7.37 -11.54
N SER A 212 4.58 -8.24 -12.46
CA SER A 212 3.64 -7.93 -13.55
C SER A 212 2.50 -8.93 -13.54
N ARG A 213 1.27 -8.42 -13.43
CA ARG A 213 0.05 -9.22 -13.58
C ARG A 213 0.04 -9.96 -14.92
N HIS A 214 0.44 -9.27 -16.00
CA HIS A 214 0.37 -9.85 -17.35
C HIS A 214 1.26 -11.10 -17.43
N ALA A 215 2.49 -11.01 -16.92
CA ALA A 215 3.41 -12.15 -16.85
C ALA A 215 2.82 -13.30 -16.03
N VAL A 216 2.31 -13.03 -14.83
CA VAL A 216 1.76 -14.07 -13.94
C VAL A 216 0.51 -14.74 -14.53
N VAL A 217 -0.45 -13.97 -15.04
CA VAL A 217 -1.76 -14.49 -15.46
C VAL A 217 -1.70 -15.18 -16.82
N HIS A 218 -0.89 -14.69 -17.76
CA HIS A 218 -0.91 -15.21 -19.14
C HIS A 218 0.24 -16.17 -19.46
N HIS A 219 1.34 -16.14 -18.70
CA HIS A 219 2.54 -16.92 -19.02
C HIS A 219 3.09 -17.73 -17.84
N LEU A 220 2.84 -17.30 -16.60
CA LEU A 220 3.31 -17.92 -15.36
C LEU A 220 4.80 -18.36 -15.37
N PRO A 221 5.75 -17.49 -15.77
CA PRO A 221 7.15 -17.82 -15.63
C PRO A 221 7.50 -17.87 -14.13
N LEU A 222 7.84 -19.05 -13.60
CA LEU A 222 8.16 -19.20 -12.17
C LEU A 222 9.36 -18.36 -11.73
N SER A 223 10.28 -18.05 -12.64
CA SER A 223 11.39 -17.11 -12.38
C SER A 223 10.90 -15.69 -12.07
N HIS A 224 9.69 -15.32 -12.49
CA HIS A 224 9.05 -14.04 -12.16
C HIS A 224 8.31 -14.07 -10.83
N LEU A 225 8.08 -15.25 -10.25
CA LEU A 225 7.55 -15.43 -8.90
C LEU A 225 8.70 -15.66 -7.91
N SER A 226 9.67 -14.75 -7.93
CA SER A 226 10.73 -14.73 -6.90
C SER A 226 10.11 -14.50 -5.51
N PRO A 227 10.80 -14.86 -4.41
CA PRO A 227 10.28 -14.64 -3.06
C PRO A 227 9.83 -13.19 -2.83
N GLY A 228 10.63 -12.20 -3.24
CA GLY A 228 10.27 -10.78 -3.12
C GLY A 228 9.03 -10.40 -3.94
N HIS A 229 8.88 -10.91 -5.17
CA HIS A 229 7.67 -10.70 -5.97
C HIS A 229 6.43 -11.33 -5.34
N CYS A 230 6.56 -12.51 -4.74
CA CYS A 230 5.46 -13.13 -4.01
C CYS A 230 5.03 -12.29 -2.80
N ILE A 231 5.99 -11.74 -2.05
CA ILE A 231 5.74 -10.83 -0.93
C ILE A 231 4.98 -9.58 -1.43
N ILE A 232 5.46 -8.94 -2.50
CA ILE A 232 4.80 -7.78 -3.11
C ILE A 232 3.35 -8.08 -3.51
N ALA A 233 3.10 -9.25 -4.11
CA ALA A 233 1.75 -9.63 -4.55
C ALA A 233 0.77 -9.67 -3.38
N VAL A 234 1.14 -10.32 -2.27
CA VAL A 234 0.28 -10.45 -1.08
C VAL A 234 0.15 -9.11 -0.36
N MET A 235 1.23 -8.34 -0.23
CA MET A 235 1.18 -6.97 0.29
C MET A 235 0.20 -6.10 -0.50
N LEU A 236 0.20 -6.20 -1.83
CA LEU A 236 -0.65 -5.37 -2.68
C LEU A 236 -2.13 -5.70 -2.46
N LEU A 237 -2.47 -6.99 -2.38
CA LEU A 237 -3.83 -7.42 -2.05
C LEU A 237 -4.27 -6.82 -0.71
N ILE A 238 -3.49 -7.01 0.35
CA ILE A 238 -3.88 -6.59 1.70
C ILE A 238 -3.93 -5.07 1.82
N SER A 239 -3.01 -4.34 1.19
CA SER A 239 -3.05 -2.88 1.13
C SER A 239 -4.33 -2.37 0.46
N ILE A 240 -4.81 -3.04 -0.58
CA ILE A 240 -6.05 -2.67 -1.28
C ILE A 240 -7.28 -3.03 -0.44
N ILE A 241 -7.28 -4.18 0.25
CA ILE A 241 -8.34 -4.56 1.19
C ILE A 241 -8.47 -3.51 2.30
N ARG A 242 -7.35 -3.15 2.95
CA ARG A 242 -7.33 -2.14 4.02
C ARG A 242 -7.82 -0.78 3.55
N GLU A 243 -7.38 -0.35 2.37
CA GLU A 243 -7.82 0.91 1.79
C GLU A 243 -9.33 0.89 1.41
N THR A 244 -9.85 -0.26 0.99
CA THR A 244 -11.28 -0.40 0.69
C THR A 244 -12.12 -0.34 1.96
N GLN A 245 -11.64 -0.92 3.07
CA GLN A 245 -12.26 -0.77 4.39
C GLN A 245 -12.37 0.69 4.81
N GLU A 246 -11.26 1.45 4.76
CA GLU A 246 -11.25 2.89 5.08
C GLU A 246 -12.24 3.69 4.23
N ARG A 247 -12.34 3.34 2.94
CA ARG A 247 -13.31 3.97 2.04
C ARG A 247 -14.76 3.71 2.47
N TYR A 248 -15.09 2.47 2.85
CA TYR A 248 -16.45 2.13 3.25
C TYR A 248 -16.83 2.69 4.61
N ASP A 249 -15.88 2.75 5.55
CA ASP A 249 -16.07 3.46 6.82
C ASP A 249 -16.42 4.94 6.56
N GLY A 250 -15.67 5.62 5.70
CA GLY A 250 -15.96 7.00 5.31
C GLY A 250 -17.33 7.20 4.64
N ILE A 251 -17.75 6.27 3.77
CA ILE A 251 -19.09 6.32 3.14
C ILE A 251 -20.20 6.18 4.20
N ARG A 252 -20.03 5.28 5.19
CA ARG A 252 -21.04 5.12 6.25
C ARG A 252 -21.14 6.36 7.13
N ASP A 253 -19.99 6.96 7.49
CA ASP A 253 -19.97 8.20 8.27
C ASP A 253 -20.71 9.33 7.54
N ASP A 254 -20.49 9.48 6.23
CA ASP A 254 -21.20 10.46 5.41
C ASP A 254 -22.72 10.22 5.38
N LEU A 255 -23.16 8.95 5.26
CA LEU A 255 -24.58 8.57 5.26
C LEU A 255 -25.24 8.83 6.63
N LEU A 256 -24.53 8.57 7.73
CA LEU A 256 -25.03 8.81 9.09
C LEU A 256 -25.17 10.31 9.40
N MET A 257 -24.24 11.13 8.92
CA MET A 257 -24.35 12.59 9.03
C MET A 257 -25.54 13.12 8.25
N GLN A 258 -25.76 12.66 7.01
CA GLN A 258 -26.91 13.07 6.19
C GLN A 258 -28.27 12.62 6.76
N ALA A 259 -28.32 11.52 7.51
CA ALA A 259 -29.54 11.04 8.16
C ALA A 259 -29.88 11.76 9.47
N SER A 260 -28.95 12.56 10.00
CA SER A 260 -29.08 13.29 11.27
C SER A 260 -29.46 14.77 11.09
N ASP A 261 -29.50 15.25 9.85
CA ASP A 261 -29.95 16.59 9.42
C ASP A 261 -31.42 16.56 8.93
#